data_AF-A0A7G2F1V9-F1
#
_entry.id   AF-A0A7G2F1V9-F1
#
_cell.length_a   1.000
_cell.length_b   1.000
_cell.length_c   1.000
_cell.angle_alpha   90.00
_cell.angle_beta   90.00
_cell.angle_gamma   90.00
#
_symmetry.space_group_name_H-M   'P 1'
#
loop_
_entity.id
_entity.type
_entity.pdbx_description
1 polymer ?
#
loop_
_entity_poly.entity_id
_entity_poly.type
_entity_poly.pdbx_seq_one_letter_code
_entity_poly.pdbx_strand_id
1 'polypeptide(L)'
;MELAMSKINEDQAKPLAPLFLTTRSDQPDEEDQYHHDRTKYVHSQTKLILCCGFIASLTMLIAVTFIVLSLTVFHLHSPNITVDSISFNQRFDFVNGKVNTNQNTTVSVEISLHNPNPAMFKVKNVNVSFYHGESVVVGESIRRSETIPAKGTVKMNLTAEIVTTKLPASLPGLMEDLNGRGVDLKSSVEVKGIVKKMKIFKKTVHLQTDCYMKMTTNNFLTPTFQCF
;
A
#
# COMPACT_ATOMS: atom_id res chain seq x y z
N MET A 1 -47.86 -43.40 58.11
CA MET A 1 -47.01 -44.43 58.76
C MET A 1 -45.74 -43.72 59.18
N GLU A 2 -45.87 -42.90 60.24
CA GLU A 2 -45.62 -43.28 61.65
C GLU A 2 -44.12 -43.39 61.91
N LEU A 3 -43.50 -42.46 62.62
CA LEU A 3 -43.59 -42.09 64.05
C LEU A 3 -42.36 -42.66 64.78
N ALA A 4 -41.50 -41.78 65.27
CA ALA A 4 -40.89 -41.96 66.59
C ALA A 4 -40.25 -40.64 67.04
N MET A 5 -40.92 -40.03 68.01
CA MET A 5 -40.49 -38.93 68.85
C MET A 5 -39.95 -39.52 70.16
N SER A 6 -38.87 -38.95 70.71
CA SER A 6 -38.49 -39.10 72.12
C SER A 6 -37.33 -38.15 72.44
N LYS A 7 -37.18 -37.48 73.60
CA LYS A 7 -38.07 -36.92 74.64
C LYS A 7 -37.11 -36.18 75.62
N ILE A 8 -37.38 -34.91 75.92
CA ILE A 8 -37.29 -34.22 77.23
C ILE A 8 -35.92 -34.03 77.94
N ASN A 9 -35.56 -32.77 78.27
CA ASN A 9 -35.71 -32.27 79.65
C ASN A 9 -35.72 -30.73 79.77
N GLU A 10 -36.61 -30.28 80.64
CA GLU A 10 -37.02 -28.93 81.02
C GLU A 10 -36.49 -28.66 82.45
N ASP A 11 -36.08 -27.43 82.74
CA ASP A 11 -36.34 -26.76 84.04
C ASP A 11 -35.95 -25.27 83.91
N GLN A 12 -36.92 -24.36 83.82
CA GLN A 12 -37.58 -23.65 84.94
C GLN A 12 -36.70 -22.60 85.62
N ALA A 13 -36.98 -21.33 85.32
CA ALA A 13 -37.09 -20.26 86.32
C ALA A 13 -37.86 -19.06 85.76
N LYS A 14 -39.03 -18.79 86.33
CA LYS A 14 -39.77 -17.51 86.24
C LYS A 14 -39.55 -16.76 87.55
N PRO A 15 -39.38 -15.43 87.53
CA PRO A 15 -40.41 -14.58 88.16
C PRO A 15 -40.74 -13.31 87.33
N LEU A 16 -41.78 -12.62 87.79
CA LEU A 16 -42.52 -11.52 87.15
C LEU A 16 -41.89 -10.13 87.38
N ALA A 17 -41.95 -9.27 86.33
CA ALA A 17 -42.06 -7.79 86.26
C ALA A 17 -41.14 -6.88 87.13
N PRO A 18 -40.77 -5.67 86.63
CA PRO A 18 -41.68 -4.54 86.79
C PRO A 18 -41.77 -3.58 85.61
N LEU A 19 -42.92 -2.92 85.53
CA LEU A 19 -43.22 -1.78 84.68
C LEU A 19 -42.97 -0.53 85.53
N PHE A 20 -41.94 0.27 85.22
CA PHE A 20 -41.78 1.62 85.74
C PHE A 20 -41.27 2.56 84.64
N LEU A 21 -42.07 3.58 84.39
CA LEU A 21 -41.85 4.72 83.51
C LEU A 21 -40.64 5.52 83.97
N THR A 22 -39.71 5.84 83.07
CA THR A 22 -38.94 7.09 83.15
C THR A 22 -38.60 7.57 81.75
N THR A 23 -39.12 8.74 81.44
CA THR A 23 -38.92 9.53 80.22
C THR A 23 -37.42 9.80 80.01
N ARG A 24 -36.85 9.31 78.90
CA ARG A 24 -35.52 9.73 78.44
C ARG A 24 -35.67 10.30 77.03
N SER A 25 -35.56 11.62 76.98
CA SER A 25 -35.41 12.43 75.78
C SER A 25 -34.18 11.95 75.02
N ASP A 26 -34.36 11.25 73.91
CA ASP A 26 -33.43 11.09 72.78
C ASP A 26 -34.15 10.25 71.71
N GLN A 27 -34.97 10.91 70.89
CA GLN A 27 -35.45 10.34 69.64
C GLN A 27 -34.62 10.98 68.53
N PRO A 28 -33.82 10.22 67.76
CA PRO A 28 -33.19 10.77 66.57
C PRO A 28 -34.26 11.04 65.52
N ASP A 29 -34.22 12.23 64.94
CA ASP A 29 -35.12 12.67 63.86
C ASP A 29 -34.99 11.74 62.64
N GLU A 30 -36.01 10.91 62.38
CA GLU A 30 -36.00 9.95 61.25
C GLU A 30 -36.16 10.63 59.87
N GLU A 31 -36.42 11.93 59.81
CA GLU A 31 -36.63 12.67 58.55
C GLU A 31 -35.32 13.10 57.86
N ASP A 32 -34.23 13.34 58.60
CA ASP A 32 -32.95 13.75 58.03
C ASP A 32 -32.19 12.60 57.34
N GLN A 33 -32.50 11.35 57.72
CA GLN A 33 -31.83 10.17 57.19
C GLN A 33 -32.36 9.76 55.80
N TYR A 34 -33.62 10.07 55.47
CA TYR A 34 -34.24 9.77 54.17
C TYR A 34 -33.80 10.72 53.06
N HIS A 35 -33.59 12.01 53.37
CA HIS A 35 -33.18 13.01 52.39
C HIS A 35 -31.68 12.96 52.06
N HIS A 36 -30.83 12.54 53.01
CA HIS A 36 -29.39 12.42 52.79
C HIS A 36 -29.02 11.20 51.91
N ASP A 37 -29.82 10.14 51.94
CA ASP A 37 -29.54 8.93 51.16
C ASP A 37 -29.95 9.09 49.68
N ARG A 38 -31.13 9.69 49.42
CA ARG A 38 -31.64 9.95 48.05
C ARG A 38 -30.71 10.83 47.20
N THR A 39 -30.08 11.83 47.80
CA THR A 39 -29.15 12.74 47.11
C THR A 39 -27.82 12.07 46.75
N LYS A 40 -27.35 11.10 47.57
CA LYS A 40 -26.14 10.31 47.28
C LYS A 40 -26.35 9.33 46.13
N TYR A 41 -27.50 8.65 46.05
CA TYR A 41 -27.80 7.73 44.96
C TYR A 41 -27.92 8.43 43.59
N VAL A 42 -28.60 9.58 43.54
CA VAL A 42 -28.75 10.34 42.28
C VAL A 42 -27.41 10.96 41.84
N HIS A 43 -26.59 11.46 42.77
CA HIS A 43 -25.28 12.05 42.45
C HIS A 43 -24.23 11.00 42.04
N SER A 44 -24.29 9.80 42.61
CA SER A 44 -23.42 8.67 42.24
C SER A 44 -23.69 8.19 40.80
N GLN A 45 -24.96 8.07 40.41
CA GLN A 45 -25.34 7.66 39.05
C GLN A 45 -24.96 8.71 37.99
N THR A 46 -25.07 10.01 38.28
CA THR A 46 -24.65 11.06 37.34
C THR A 46 -23.15 11.06 37.10
N LYS A 47 -22.32 10.79 38.14
CA LYS A 47 -20.86 10.68 37.99
C LYS A 47 -20.43 9.47 37.17
N LEU A 48 -21.14 8.34 37.30
CA LEU A 48 -20.85 7.13 36.53
C LEU A 48 -21.23 7.30 35.05
N ILE A 49 -22.35 7.97 34.76
CA ILE A 49 -22.77 8.31 33.38
C ILE A 49 -21.80 9.32 32.75
N LEU A 50 -21.34 10.33 33.51
CA LEU A 50 -20.33 11.29 33.03
C LEU A 50 -18.99 10.61 32.74
N CYS A 51 -18.58 9.67 33.60
CA CYS A 51 -17.34 8.90 33.45
C CYS A 51 -17.41 7.94 32.24
N CYS A 52 -18.51 7.21 32.07
CA CYS A 52 -18.73 6.37 30.88
C CYS A 52 -18.79 7.20 29.60
N GLY A 53 -19.43 8.37 29.62
CA GLY A 53 -19.45 9.31 28.49
C GLY A 53 -18.06 9.82 28.14
N PHE A 54 -17.24 10.16 29.14
CA PHE A 54 -15.85 10.59 28.93
C PHE A 54 -14.98 9.48 28.34
N ILE A 55 -15.08 8.26 28.86
CA ILE A 55 -14.36 7.10 28.32
C ILE A 55 -14.81 6.81 26.88
N ALA A 56 -16.12 6.78 26.62
CA ALA A 56 -16.65 6.56 25.27
C ALA A 56 -16.18 7.65 24.29
N SER A 57 -16.19 8.92 24.71
CA SER A 57 -15.68 10.03 23.91
C SER A 57 -14.18 9.89 23.62
N LEU A 58 -13.38 9.51 24.62
CA LEU A 58 -11.94 9.29 24.45
C LEU A 58 -11.66 8.11 23.51
N THR A 59 -12.39 7.01 23.67
CA THR A 59 -12.28 5.84 22.78
C THR A 59 -12.66 6.19 21.35
N MET A 60 -13.75 6.94 21.14
CA MET A 60 -14.13 7.41 19.80
C MET A 60 -13.07 8.32 19.18
N LEU A 61 -12.46 9.23 19.96
CA LEU A 61 -11.37 10.08 19.48
C LEU A 61 -10.14 9.26 19.09
N ILE A 62 -9.77 8.26 19.89
CA ILE A 62 -8.66 7.34 19.58
C ILE A 62 -8.98 6.53 18.32
N ALA A 63 -10.20 6.03 18.18
CA ALA A 63 -10.62 5.27 17.01
C ALA A 63 -10.55 6.13 15.73
N VAL A 64 -11.09 7.34 15.75
CA VAL A 64 -11.06 8.27 14.61
C VAL A 64 -9.62 8.65 14.26
N THR A 65 -8.78 8.97 15.25
CA THR A 65 -7.36 9.29 14.99
C THR A 65 -6.61 8.11 14.41
N PHE A 66 -6.86 6.88 14.87
CA PHE A 66 -6.25 5.68 14.30
C PHE A 66 -6.72 5.42 12.86
N ILE A 67 -8.00 5.65 12.54
CA ILE A 67 -8.52 5.54 11.17
C ILE A 67 -7.83 6.56 10.27
N VAL A 68 -7.78 7.83 10.67
CA VAL A 68 -7.11 8.89 9.89
C VAL A 68 -5.63 8.62 9.73
N LEU A 69 -4.94 8.19 10.79
CA LEU A 69 -3.53 7.81 10.74
C LEU A 69 -3.33 6.63 9.80
N SER A 70 -4.20 5.62 9.85
CA SER A 70 -4.13 4.47 8.95
C SER A 70 -4.31 4.91 7.51
N LEU A 71 -5.31 5.73 7.18
CA LEU A 71 -5.52 6.18 5.81
C LEU A 71 -4.35 7.02 5.28
N THR A 72 -3.83 7.95 6.09
CA THR A 72 -2.71 8.81 5.71
C THR A 72 -1.39 8.03 5.59
N VAL A 73 -1.14 7.09 6.49
CA VAL A 73 0.04 6.23 6.46
C VAL A 73 -0.10 5.18 5.36
N PHE A 74 -1.27 4.62 5.06
CA PHE A 74 -1.38 3.61 3.99
C PHE A 74 -1.54 4.19 2.59
N HIS A 75 -1.59 5.51 2.44
CA HIS A 75 -1.62 6.15 1.14
C HIS A 75 -0.26 5.99 0.41
N LEU A 76 -0.22 5.05 -0.54
CA LEU A 76 0.94 4.78 -1.39
C LEU A 76 0.72 5.43 -2.76
N HIS A 77 1.60 6.38 -3.10
CA HIS A 77 1.70 7.01 -4.40
C HIS A 77 2.35 6.05 -5.41
N SER A 78 1.98 6.17 -6.67
CA SER A 78 2.66 5.42 -7.74
C SER A 78 4.06 6.00 -7.98
N PRO A 79 5.11 5.16 -7.99
CA PRO A 79 6.42 5.56 -8.53
C PRO A 79 6.30 6.05 -9.97
N ASN A 80 7.24 6.90 -10.38
CA ASN A 80 7.32 7.43 -11.73
C ASN A 80 8.50 6.78 -12.49
N ILE A 81 8.30 6.51 -13.78
CA ILE A 81 9.29 6.01 -14.71
C ILE A 81 9.54 7.08 -15.79
N THR A 82 10.81 7.40 -16.00
CA THR A 82 11.25 8.29 -17.08
C THR A 82 12.25 7.54 -17.94
N VAL A 83 12.12 7.66 -19.26
CA VAL A 83 13.15 7.17 -20.19
C VAL A 83 14.09 8.34 -20.48
N ASP A 84 15.35 8.19 -20.08
CA ASP A 84 16.37 9.24 -20.19
C ASP A 84 17.06 9.19 -21.55
N SER A 85 17.34 7.99 -22.06
CA SER A 85 17.97 7.82 -23.37
C SER A 85 17.66 6.47 -24.01
N ILE A 86 17.67 6.45 -25.35
CA ILE A 86 17.60 5.25 -26.18
C ILE A 86 18.75 5.34 -27.18
N SER A 87 19.64 4.35 -27.18
CA SER A 87 20.78 4.31 -28.09
C SER A 87 20.98 2.92 -28.70
N PHE A 88 21.40 2.89 -29.96
CA PHE A 88 21.70 1.67 -30.68
C PHE A 88 23.22 1.52 -30.74
N ASN A 89 23.72 0.35 -30.33
CA ASN A 89 25.17 0.12 -30.26
C ASN A 89 25.80 0.02 -31.66
N GLN A 90 25.03 -0.43 -32.64
CA GLN A 90 25.46 -0.59 -34.02
C GLN A 90 24.34 -0.27 -35.00
N ARG A 91 24.74 0.15 -36.19
CA ARG A 91 23.80 0.33 -37.31
C ARG A 91 23.40 -1.05 -37.85
N PHE A 92 22.21 -1.13 -38.42
CA PHE A 92 21.85 -2.30 -39.21
C PHE A 92 22.83 -2.45 -40.38
N ASP A 93 23.33 -3.67 -40.55
CA ASP A 93 24.07 -4.03 -41.76
C ASP A 93 23.09 -4.35 -42.87
N PHE A 94 23.43 -4.00 -44.11
CA PHE A 94 22.56 -4.18 -45.26
C PHE A 94 23.31 -4.80 -46.42
N VAL A 95 22.78 -5.91 -46.94
CA VAL A 95 23.32 -6.64 -48.09
C VAL A 95 22.29 -6.61 -49.21
N ASN A 96 22.69 -6.12 -50.39
CA ASN A 96 21.80 -5.95 -51.56
C ASN A 96 20.52 -5.15 -51.26
N GLY A 97 20.62 -4.11 -50.42
CA GLY A 97 19.48 -3.24 -50.07
C GLY A 97 18.50 -3.82 -49.05
N LYS A 98 18.77 -5.02 -48.50
CA LYS A 98 17.99 -5.65 -47.43
C LYS A 98 18.80 -5.74 -46.14
N VAL A 99 18.12 -5.72 -44.99
CA VAL A 99 18.81 -5.90 -43.69
C VAL A 99 19.50 -7.27 -43.67
N ASN A 100 20.75 -7.29 -43.24
CA ASN A 100 21.49 -8.51 -42.99
C ASN A 100 20.91 -9.17 -41.74
N THR A 101 20.29 -10.34 -41.93
CA THR A 101 19.65 -11.10 -40.85
C THR A 101 20.62 -11.93 -40.01
N ASN A 102 21.91 -11.92 -40.36
CA ASN A 102 22.94 -12.72 -39.68
C ASN A 102 23.60 -11.97 -38.52
N GLN A 103 23.26 -10.70 -38.32
CA GLN A 103 23.82 -9.86 -37.26
C GLN A 103 22.69 -9.28 -36.41
N ASN A 104 22.65 -9.63 -35.13
CA ASN A 104 21.70 -9.01 -34.20
C ASN A 104 22.18 -7.60 -33.83
N THR A 105 21.26 -6.70 -33.55
CA THR A 105 21.59 -5.33 -33.12
C THR A 105 21.19 -5.13 -31.67
N THR A 106 22.06 -4.55 -30.86
CA THR A 106 21.74 -4.27 -29.46
C THR A 106 21.28 -2.83 -29.29
N VAL A 107 20.22 -2.65 -28.50
CA VAL A 107 19.71 -1.34 -28.07
C VAL A 107 19.88 -1.19 -26.57
N SER A 108 20.36 -0.03 -26.14
CA SER A 108 20.53 0.35 -24.76
C SER A 108 19.50 1.42 -24.40
N VAL A 109 18.78 1.23 -23.30
CA VAL A 109 17.76 2.15 -22.80
C VAL A 109 18.12 2.53 -21.36
N GLU A 110 18.33 3.81 -21.12
CA GLU A 110 18.51 4.35 -19.77
C GLU A 110 17.17 4.82 -19.23
N ILE A 111 16.82 4.36 -18.02
CA ILE A 111 15.59 4.78 -17.35
C ILE A 111 15.89 5.34 -15.96
N SER A 112 15.14 6.33 -15.54
CA SER A 112 15.10 6.87 -14.19
C SER A 112 13.80 6.44 -13.50
N LEU A 113 13.92 5.81 -12.33
CA LEU A 113 12.78 5.41 -11.52
C LEU A 113 12.75 6.22 -10.23
N HIS A 114 11.73 7.06 -10.10
CA HIS A 114 11.50 7.89 -8.92
C HIS A 114 10.44 7.28 -8.01
N ASN A 115 10.76 7.09 -6.73
CA ASN A 115 9.84 6.59 -5.72
C ASN A 115 9.42 7.72 -4.77
N PRO A 116 8.20 8.26 -4.89
CA PRO A 116 7.72 9.33 -4.02
C PRO A 116 7.34 8.84 -2.61
N ASN A 117 7.28 7.51 -2.40
CA ASN A 117 6.80 6.95 -1.14
C ASN A 117 7.86 7.03 -0.03
N PRO A 118 7.44 7.18 1.24
CA PRO A 118 8.32 7.06 2.41
C PRO A 118 8.64 5.59 2.74
N ALA A 119 8.73 4.73 1.73
CA ALA A 119 8.96 3.29 1.85
C ALA A 119 9.77 2.81 0.64
N MET A 120 10.59 1.77 0.82
CA MET A 120 11.40 1.25 -0.28
C MET A 120 10.53 0.58 -1.36
N PHE A 121 10.89 0.81 -2.62
CA PHE A 121 10.30 0.16 -3.78
C PHE A 121 11.28 -0.86 -4.36
N LYS A 122 10.94 -2.15 -4.30
CA LYS A 122 11.78 -3.23 -4.84
C LYS A 122 11.31 -3.59 -6.24
N VAL A 123 12.16 -3.35 -7.23
CA VAL A 123 11.94 -3.79 -8.61
C VAL A 123 12.11 -5.32 -8.68
N LYS A 124 11.30 -5.97 -9.49
CA LYS A 124 11.29 -7.43 -9.68
C LYS A 124 11.64 -7.81 -11.11
N ASN A 125 10.94 -7.22 -12.06
CA ASN A 125 11.14 -7.46 -13.48
C ASN A 125 10.98 -6.14 -14.21
N VAL A 126 11.75 -5.97 -15.28
CA VAL A 126 11.65 -4.88 -16.22
C VAL A 126 11.51 -5.50 -17.60
N ASN A 127 10.45 -5.17 -18.32
CA ASN A 127 10.24 -5.63 -19.67
C ASN A 127 10.45 -4.47 -20.62
N VAL A 128 11.24 -4.67 -21.66
CA VAL A 128 11.46 -3.71 -22.73
C VAL A 128 10.98 -4.37 -24.01
N SER A 129 10.16 -3.66 -24.76
CA SER A 129 9.64 -4.16 -26.04
C SER A 129 9.71 -3.07 -27.08
N PHE A 130 10.07 -3.45 -28.31
CA PHE A 130 10.08 -2.56 -29.47
C PHE A 130 9.15 -3.13 -30.52
N TYR A 131 8.42 -2.22 -31.15
CA TYR A 131 7.36 -2.49 -32.10
C TYR A 131 7.59 -1.64 -33.35
N HIS A 132 7.22 -2.21 -34.49
CA HIS A 132 7.06 -1.49 -35.73
C HIS A 132 5.67 -1.81 -36.30
N GLY A 133 4.80 -0.80 -36.40
CA GLY A 133 3.38 -1.02 -36.63
C GLY A 133 2.78 -1.91 -35.51
N GLU A 134 2.15 -3.01 -35.91
CA GLU A 134 1.60 -4.01 -34.98
C GLU A 134 2.58 -5.15 -34.65
N SER A 135 3.74 -5.20 -35.33
CA SER A 135 4.70 -6.30 -35.20
C SER A 135 5.72 -6.04 -34.08
N VAL A 136 5.91 -7.03 -33.22
CA VAL A 136 6.95 -7.02 -32.19
C VAL A 136 8.30 -7.36 -32.82
N VAL A 137 9.21 -6.39 -32.86
CA VAL A 137 10.59 -6.59 -33.33
C VAL A 137 11.50 -7.03 -32.19
N VAL A 138 11.23 -6.60 -30.95
CA VAL A 138 11.95 -7.00 -29.72
C VAL A 138 10.98 -7.16 -28.56
N GLY A 139 11.18 -8.20 -27.77
CA GLY A 139 10.56 -8.33 -26.45
C GLY A 139 11.51 -9.02 -25.50
N GLU A 140 12.07 -8.26 -24.55
CA GLU A 140 12.99 -8.77 -23.55
C GLU A 140 12.45 -8.52 -22.14
N SER A 141 12.48 -9.57 -21.32
CA SER A 141 12.09 -9.52 -19.91
C SER A 141 13.33 -9.67 -19.03
N ILE A 142 13.78 -8.58 -18.45
CA ILE A 142 14.99 -8.50 -17.64
C ILE A 142 14.61 -8.60 -16.17
N ARG A 143 15.04 -9.68 -15.51
CA ARG A 143 14.85 -9.82 -14.06
C ARG A 143 15.83 -8.92 -13.33
N ARG A 144 15.32 -8.05 -12.44
CA ARG A 144 16.11 -7.09 -11.66
C ARG A 144 15.75 -7.23 -10.18
N SER A 145 16.74 -7.13 -9.29
CA SER A 145 16.50 -7.13 -7.83
C SER A 145 16.94 -5.81 -7.19
N GLU A 146 16.78 -4.72 -7.94
CA GLU A 146 17.17 -3.40 -7.50
C GLU A 146 16.14 -2.80 -6.53
N THR A 147 16.61 -1.99 -5.59
CA THR A 147 15.76 -1.39 -4.55
C THR A 147 15.93 0.12 -4.59
N ILE A 148 14.82 0.81 -4.80
CA ILE A 148 14.75 2.26 -4.85
C ILE A 148 14.45 2.76 -3.45
N PRO A 149 15.29 3.64 -2.87
CA PRO A 149 15.09 4.14 -1.52
C PRO A 149 13.80 4.97 -1.39
N ALA A 150 13.39 5.20 -0.15
CA ALA A 150 12.26 6.08 0.13
C ALA A 150 12.54 7.50 -0.38
N LYS A 151 11.58 8.12 -1.08
CA LYS A 151 11.70 9.47 -1.67
C LYS A 151 12.91 9.63 -2.60
N GLY A 152 13.45 8.55 -3.15
CA GLY A 152 14.67 8.57 -3.96
C GLY A 152 14.44 8.22 -5.42
N THR A 153 15.47 8.48 -6.23
CA THR A 153 15.52 8.14 -7.66
C THR A 153 16.71 7.23 -7.91
N VAL A 154 16.54 6.22 -8.76
CA VAL A 154 17.61 5.34 -9.22
C VAL A 154 17.58 5.26 -10.74
N LYS A 155 18.77 5.34 -11.35
CA LYS A 155 18.97 5.15 -12.78
C LYS A 155 19.30 3.70 -13.08
N MET A 156 18.75 3.16 -14.16
CA MET A 156 18.96 1.79 -14.59
C MET A 156 19.27 1.75 -16.08
N ASN A 157 20.33 1.02 -16.44
CA ASN A 157 20.69 0.73 -17.82
C ASN A 157 20.11 -0.63 -18.20
N LEU A 158 19.24 -0.62 -19.21
CA LEU A 158 18.62 -1.78 -19.81
C LEU A 158 19.27 -2.02 -21.17
N THR A 159 19.50 -3.27 -21.49
CA THR A 159 20.06 -3.66 -22.78
C THR A 159 19.13 -4.69 -23.36
N ALA A 160 18.73 -4.50 -24.62
CA ALA A 160 17.88 -5.44 -25.32
C ALA A 160 18.44 -5.81 -26.69
N GLU A 161 18.24 -7.05 -27.11
CA GLU A 161 18.70 -7.54 -28.40
C GLU A 161 17.58 -7.52 -29.46
N ILE A 162 17.84 -6.80 -30.56
CA ILE A 162 17.01 -6.76 -31.75
C ILE A 162 17.39 -7.90 -32.69
N VAL A 163 16.49 -8.86 -32.82
CA VAL A 163 16.65 -10.00 -33.72
C VAL A 163 16.33 -9.56 -35.14
N THR A 164 17.36 -9.42 -35.97
CA THR A 164 17.26 -8.88 -37.33
C THR A 164 16.52 -9.78 -38.31
N THR A 165 16.30 -11.06 -37.98
CA THR A 165 15.50 -11.97 -38.82
C THR A 165 14.01 -11.58 -38.92
N LYS A 166 13.48 -10.85 -37.93
CA LYS A 166 12.07 -10.40 -37.90
C LYS A 166 11.84 -9.05 -38.57
N LEU A 167 12.92 -8.29 -38.80
CA LEU A 167 12.89 -6.96 -39.40
C LEU A 167 12.48 -6.96 -40.88
N PRO A 168 12.99 -7.84 -41.78
CA PRO A 168 12.64 -7.82 -43.19
C PRO A 168 11.15 -8.06 -43.49
N ALA A 169 10.50 -8.93 -42.71
CA ALA A 169 9.08 -9.21 -42.85
C ALA A 169 8.22 -8.04 -42.33
N SER A 170 8.73 -7.29 -41.36
CA SER A 170 8.04 -6.15 -40.75
C SER A 170 8.30 -4.84 -41.51
N LEU A 171 9.45 -4.69 -42.17
CA LEU A 171 9.88 -3.50 -42.92
C LEU A 171 10.46 -3.88 -44.29
N PRO A 172 9.62 -4.11 -45.31
CA PRO A 172 10.09 -4.14 -46.68
C PRO A 172 10.61 -2.74 -47.05
N GLY A 173 11.89 -2.64 -47.43
CA GLY A 173 12.50 -1.35 -47.85
C GLY A 173 13.06 -0.51 -46.69
N LEU A 174 13.35 -1.10 -45.53
CA LEU A 174 13.97 -0.42 -44.37
C LEU A 174 15.11 0.54 -44.74
N MET A 175 15.97 0.17 -45.70
CA MET A 175 17.08 1.03 -46.14
C MET A 175 16.60 2.31 -46.83
N GLU A 176 15.62 2.20 -47.73
CA GLU A 176 15.05 3.34 -48.45
C GLU A 176 14.32 4.26 -47.49
N ASP A 177 13.58 3.69 -46.54
CA ASP A 177 12.89 4.43 -45.50
C ASP A 177 13.85 5.21 -44.61
N LEU A 178 14.94 4.58 -44.16
CA LEU A 178 15.95 5.25 -43.33
C LEU A 178 16.65 6.40 -44.06
N ASN A 179 16.88 6.26 -45.37
CA ASN A 179 17.50 7.28 -46.21
C ASN A 179 16.53 8.39 -46.66
N GLY A 180 15.23 8.10 -46.67
CA GLY A 180 14.18 9.02 -47.10
C GLY A 180 13.33 9.52 -45.95
N ARG A 181 12.16 8.88 -45.77
CA ARG A 181 11.07 9.34 -44.89
C ARG A 181 11.31 9.17 -43.39
N GLY A 182 12.29 8.34 -43.02
CA GLY A 182 12.52 7.84 -41.67
C GLY A 182 11.62 6.66 -41.31
N VAL A 183 12.01 5.92 -40.28
CA VAL A 183 11.30 4.77 -39.72
C VAL A 183 10.75 5.14 -38.36
N ASP A 184 9.45 4.99 -38.19
CA ASP A 184 8.80 5.16 -36.90
C ASP A 184 8.81 3.83 -36.13
N LEU A 185 9.27 3.89 -34.88
CA LEU A 185 9.31 2.76 -33.96
C LEU A 185 8.58 3.16 -32.68
N LYS A 186 7.85 2.21 -32.11
CA LYS A 186 7.26 2.34 -30.78
C LYS A 186 8.05 1.45 -29.82
N SER A 187 8.35 1.96 -28.64
CA SER A 187 8.91 1.16 -27.54
C SER A 187 8.00 1.22 -26.32
N SER A 188 7.94 0.14 -25.56
CA SER A 188 7.23 0.06 -24.28
C SER A 188 8.20 -0.43 -23.21
N VAL A 189 8.25 0.26 -22.08
CA VAL A 189 8.98 -0.17 -20.89
C VAL A 189 7.99 -0.43 -19.77
N GLU A 190 7.93 -1.67 -19.29
CA GLU A 190 7.08 -2.08 -18.17
C GLU A 190 7.96 -2.45 -16.97
N VAL A 191 7.67 -1.89 -15.80
CA VAL A 191 8.37 -2.19 -14.54
C VAL A 191 7.41 -2.77 -13.53
N LYS A 192 7.69 -3.99 -13.08
CA LYS A 192 6.94 -4.68 -12.02
C LYS A 192 7.76 -4.67 -10.75
N GLY A 193 7.14 -4.24 -9.66
CA GLY A 193 7.81 -4.18 -8.36
C GLY A 193 6.86 -4.26 -7.17
N ILE A 194 7.44 -4.15 -5.98
CA ILE A 194 6.72 -4.24 -4.71
C ILE A 194 7.16 -3.11 -3.80
N VAL A 195 6.22 -2.30 -3.34
CA VAL A 195 6.44 -1.35 -2.24
C VAL A 195 6.15 -2.07 -0.93
N LYS A 196 7.11 -2.05 0.00
CA LYS A 196 6.96 -2.65 1.33
C LYS A 196 6.84 -1.58 2.39
N LYS A 197 5.69 -1.50 3.07
CA LYS A 197 5.47 -0.57 4.19
C LYS A 197 5.32 -1.34 5.50
N MET A 198 6.10 -0.93 6.51
CA MET A 198 6.08 -1.50 7.88
C MET A 198 6.19 -3.03 7.97
N LYS A 199 7.00 -3.68 7.11
CA LYS A 199 7.22 -5.15 7.01
C LYS A 199 5.97 -6.04 6.78
N ILE A 200 4.77 -5.54 7.06
CA ILE A 200 3.50 -6.27 7.01
C ILE A 200 2.79 -6.03 5.67
N PHE A 201 2.79 -4.79 5.19
CA PHE A 201 2.05 -4.41 3.98
C PHE A 201 2.95 -4.46 2.75
N LYS A 202 2.54 -5.26 1.76
CA LYS A 202 3.19 -5.38 0.45
C LYS A 202 2.17 -4.97 -0.61
N LYS A 203 2.48 -3.94 -1.39
CA LYS A 203 1.67 -3.53 -2.55
C LYS A 203 2.46 -3.80 -3.81
N THR A 204 1.91 -4.59 -4.72
CA THR A 204 2.46 -4.76 -6.05
C THR A 204 2.16 -3.53 -6.88
N VAL A 205 3.16 -3.06 -7.62
CA VAL A 205 3.09 -1.88 -8.48
C VAL A 205 3.49 -2.30 -9.88
N HIS A 206 2.70 -1.84 -10.84
CA HIS A 206 2.94 -1.99 -12.28
C HIS A 206 3.09 -0.59 -12.85
N LEU A 207 4.22 -0.31 -13.48
CA LEU A 207 4.51 0.94 -14.18
C LEU A 207 4.69 0.61 -15.65
N GLN A 208 4.21 1.46 -16.53
CA GLN A 208 4.42 1.36 -17.97
C GLN A 208 4.60 2.76 -18.54
N THR A 209 5.54 2.90 -19.47
CA THR A 209 5.64 4.07 -20.34
C THR A 209 5.89 3.63 -21.77
N ASP A 210 5.21 4.30 -22.69
CA ASP A 210 5.32 4.05 -24.11
C ASP A 210 6.06 5.24 -24.74
N CYS A 211 7.04 4.97 -25.59
CA CYS A 211 7.74 5.99 -26.35
C CYS A 211 7.59 5.75 -27.85
N TYR A 212 7.49 6.85 -28.59
CA TYR A 212 7.54 6.86 -30.04
C TYR A 212 8.85 7.51 -30.47
N MET A 213 9.55 6.88 -31.39
CA MET A 213 10.82 7.38 -31.91
C MET A 213 10.84 7.35 -33.43
N LYS A 214 11.54 8.32 -34.00
CA LYS A 214 11.75 8.42 -35.44
C LYS A 214 13.23 8.29 -35.76
N MET A 215 13.54 7.30 -36.60
CA MET A 215 14.90 6.93 -36.94
C MET A 215 15.20 7.21 -38.42
N THR A 216 16.36 7.79 -38.69
CA THR A 216 16.91 8.05 -40.03
C THR A 216 18.37 7.62 -40.05
N THR A 217 19.02 7.64 -41.20
CA THR A 217 20.46 7.34 -41.27
C THR A 217 21.36 8.31 -40.50
N ASN A 218 20.92 9.55 -40.29
CA ASN A 218 21.68 10.57 -39.57
C ASN A 218 21.61 10.40 -38.04
N ASN A 219 20.45 9.98 -37.50
CA ASN A 219 20.22 9.83 -36.07
C ASN A 219 20.02 8.36 -35.64
N PHE A 220 20.49 7.40 -36.43
CA PHE A 220 20.28 5.97 -36.17
C PHE A 220 20.73 5.54 -34.78
N LEU A 221 21.94 5.94 -34.37
CA LEU A 221 22.53 5.52 -33.10
C LEU A 221 21.85 6.16 -31.89
N THR A 222 21.24 7.33 -32.08
CA THR A 222 20.60 8.13 -31.02
C THR A 222 19.34 8.77 -31.60
N PRO A 223 18.26 8.00 -31.78
CA PRO A 223 17.05 8.52 -32.39
C PRO A 223 16.36 9.53 -31.46
N THR A 224 15.63 10.44 -32.06
CA THR A 224 14.74 11.35 -31.32
C THR A 224 13.49 10.58 -30.89
N PHE A 225 13.10 10.72 -29.63
CA PHE A 225 11.96 10.01 -29.06
C PHE A 225 11.11 10.92 -28.17
N GLN A 226 9.86 10.53 -28.00
CA GLN A 226 8.90 11.16 -27.09
C GLN A 226 8.14 10.07 -26.34
N CYS A 227 8.09 10.18 -25.01
CA CYS A 227 7.43 9.22 -24.13
C CYS A 227 6.16 9.80 -23.51
N PHE A 228 5.21 8.92 -23.21
CA PHE A 228 3.91 9.21 -22.62
C PHE A 228 3.61 8.27 -21.45
#